data_AF-A0A967GMT1-F1
#
_entry.id   AF-A0A967GMT1-F1
#
_cell.length_a   1.000
_cell.length_b   1.000
_cell.length_c   1.000
_cell.angle_alpha   90.00
_cell.angle_beta   90.00
_cell.angle_gamma   90.00
#
_symmetry.space_group_name_H-M   'P 1'
#
loop_
_entity.id
_entity.type
_entity.pdbx_description
1 polymer ?
#
loop_
_entity_poly.entity_id
_entity_poly.type
_entity_poly.pdbx_seq_one_letter_code
_entity_poly.pdbx_strand_id
1 'polypeptide(L)'
;MKTILNSCLVLTGACLTAIAQDRPSHAGELTLRSEDGAAAFKKPGYSPYAGRNYPTRVLWGETHLHTNLSLDARAGGVTLSPEEALRFARGEEVTSTHGLAVKLSRPLDFVAITD
;
A
#
# COMPACT_ATOMS: atom_id res chain seq x y z
N MET A 1 -34.61 -83.75 -15.47
CA MET A 1 -34.50 -84.15 -14.05
C MET A 1 -33.23 -83.57 -13.46
N LYS A 2 -33.37 -82.52 -12.64
CA LYS A 2 -32.48 -82.05 -11.56
C LYS A 2 -33.26 -80.92 -10.88
N THR A 3 -34.04 -81.31 -9.86
CA THR A 3 -34.55 -80.45 -8.78
C THR A 3 -33.34 -79.97 -7.94
N ILE A 4 -33.36 -78.78 -7.35
CA ILE A 4 -33.60 -78.46 -5.92
C ILE A 4 -33.61 -76.90 -5.88
N LEU A 5 -34.72 -76.20 -5.62
CA LEU A 5 -35.45 -75.92 -4.36
C LEU A 5 -34.81 -74.84 -3.44
N ASN A 6 -35.60 -73.77 -3.23
CA ASN A 6 -35.77 -72.90 -2.04
C ASN A 6 -34.63 -72.00 -1.52
N SER A 7 -34.89 -70.68 -1.49
CA SER A 7 -35.37 -70.06 -0.24
C SER A 7 -36.01 -68.69 -0.49
N CYS A 8 -37.14 -68.46 0.18
CA CYS A 8 -37.94 -67.24 0.17
C CYS A 8 -37.68 -66.51 1.49
N LEU A 9 -37.36 -65.22 1.48
CA LEU A 9 -37.64 -64.32 2.60
C LEU A 9 -37.98 -62.92 2.10
N VAL A 10 -39.04 -62.39 2.70
CA VAL A 10 -39.85 -61.24 2.31
C VAL A 10 -39.54 -60.05 3.25
N LEU A 11 -40.02 -58.86 2.86
CA LEU A 11 -40.17 -57.59 3.63
C LEU A 11 -38.88 -56.72 3.69
N THR A 12 -38.85 -55.40 3.45
CA THR A 12 -39.89 -54.34 3.43
C THR A 12 -39.24 -53.00 3.01
N GLY A 13 -40.04 -52.06 2.49
CA GLY A 13 -39.71 -50.62 2.46
C GLY A 13 -39.77 -50.03 1.04
N ALA A 14 -40.94 -49.83 0.45
CA ALA A 14 -41.79 -48.64 0.60
C ALA A 14 -41.19 -47.34 0.00
N CYS A 15 -41.93 -46.83 -0.99
CA CYS A 15 -42.07 -45.43 -1.36
C CYS A 15 -41.03 -44.76 -2.28
N LEU A 16 -41.51 -44.58 -3.52
CA LEU A 16 -41.69 -43.31 -4.21
C LEU A 16 -40.64 -42.84 -5.24
N THR A 17 -41.13 -42.90 -6.49
CA THR A 17 -41.03 -41.88 -7.55
C THR A 17 -39.66 -41.63 -8.20
N ALA A 18 -39.56 -42.12 -9.44
CA ALA A 18 -38.75 -41.51 -10.46
C ALA A 18 -39.13 -40.03 -10.64
N ILE A 19 -38.14 -39.14 -10.61
CA ILE A 19 -38.14 -37.92 -11.42
C ILE A 19 -36.72 -37.69 -11.94
N ALA A 20 -36.57 -37.75 -13.26
CA ALA A 20 -35.46 -37.10 -13.93
C ALA A 20 -35.54 -35.61 -13.57
N GLN A 21 -34.54 -35.08 -12.85
CA GLN A 21 -34.46 -33.64 -12.60
C GLN A 21 -33.91 -32.97 -13.87
N ASP A 22 -34.78 -32.77 -14.84
CA ASP A 22 -34.65 -31.65 -15.76
C ASP A 22 -34.85 -30.38 -14.93
N ARG A 23 -33.78 -29.60 -14.69
CA ARG A 23 -33.88 -28.39 -13.89
C ARG A 23 -34.33 -27.25 -14.79
N PRO A 24 -35.54 -26.68 -14.59
CA PRO A 24 -35.99 -25.56 -15.38
C PRO A 24 -35.13 -24.34 -15.05
N SER A 25 -34.71 -23.61 -16.08
CA SER A 25 -34.18 -22.26 -15.95
C SER A 25 -35.30 -21.36 -15.43
N HIS A 26 -35.44 -21.24 -14.11
CA HIS A 26 -36.31 -20.24 -13.50
C HIS A 26 -35.69 -18.86 -13.72
N ALA A 27 -36.32 -18.07 -14.58
CA ALA A 27 -36.19 -16.62 -14.54
C ALA A 27 -36.80 -16.14 -13.22
N GLY A 28 -35.97 -15.97 -12.20
CA GLY A 28 -36.40 -15.63 -10.85
C GLY A 28 -35.32 -14.83 -10.12
N GLU A 29 -35.78 -13.78 -9.46
CA GLU A 29 -35.22 -13.09 -8.30
C GLU A 29 -33.75 -13.35 -7.95
N LEU A 30 -32.95 -12.27 -7.97
CA LEU A 30 -31.54 -12.28 -7.58
C LEU A 30 -31.40 -12.60 -6.08
N THR A 31 -31.43 -13.88 -5.76
CA THR A 31 -31.09 -14.41 -4.45
C THR A 31 -29.59 -14.62 -4.41
N LEU A 32 -28.87 -13.61 -3.92
CA LEU A 32 -27.42 -13.72 -3.71
C LEU A 32 -27.16 -14.76 -2.61
N ARG A 33 -26.56 -15.89 -2.97
CA ARG A 33 -26.11 -16.90 -2.01
C ARG A 33 -24.74 -16.46 -1.48
N SER A 34 -24.43 -16.74 -0.22
CA SER A 34 -23.13 -16.37 0.38
C SER A 34 -21.96 -17.00 -0.38
N GLU A 35 -22.15 -18.19 -0.96
CA GLU A 35 -21.19 -18.84 -1.86
C GLU A 35 -20.93 -18.07 -3.16
N ASP A 36 -21.90 -17.29 -3.67
CA ASP A 36 -21.75 -16.46 -4.88
C ASP A 36 -20.86 -15.23 -4.61
N GLY A 37 -20.86 -14.74 -3.37
CA GLY A 37 -20.03 -13.61 -2.93
C GLY A 37 -18.54 -13.96 -2.88
N ALA A 38 -18.19 -15.18 -2.46
CA ALA A 38 -16.79 -15.61 -2.33
C ALA A 38 -16.02 -15.59 -3.67
N ALA A 39 -16.72 -15.85 -4.79
CA ALA A 39 -16.16 -15.71 -6.14
C ALA A 39 -16.05 -14.24 -6.60
N ALA A 40 -16.94 -13.36 -6.12
CA ALA A 40 -16.98 -11.95 -6.48
C ALA A 40 -15.86 -11.11 -5.84
N PHE A 41 -15.35 -11.51 -4.67
CA PHE A 41 -14.34 -10.76 -3.91
C PHE A 41 -12.88 -11.13 -4.20
N LYS A 42 -12.59 -11.81 -5.31
CA LYS A 42 -11.21 -12.07 -5.76
C LYS A 42 -10.49 -10.87 -6.40
N LYS A 43 -11.11 -9.68 -6.38
CA LYS A 43 -10.50 -8.45 -6.90
C LYS A 43 -9.72 -7.76 -5.78
N PRO A 44 -8.51 -7.23 -6.04
CA PRO A 44 -7.84 -6.35 -5.08
C PRO A 44 -8.84 -5.27 -4.68
N GLY A 45 -9.00 -5.05 -3.37
CA GLY A 45 -9.98 -4.08 -2.86
C GLY A 45 -9.84 -2.74 -3.57
N TYR A 46 -10.98 -2.09 -3.84
CA TYR A 46 -11.10 -0.84 -4.59
C TYR A 46 -10.16 0.30 -4.12
N SER A 47 -9.63 0.21 -2.90
CA SER A 47 -8.74 1.22 -2.32
C SER A 47 -7.27 1.03 -2.72
N PRO A 48 -6.67 1.96 -3.49
CA PRO A 48 -5.24 1.92 -3.85
C PRO A 48 -4.28 2.16 -2.67
N TYR A 49 -4.81 2.35 -1.46
CA TYR A 49 -4.07 2.62 -0.24
C TYR A 49 -4.12 1.49 0.78
N ALA A 50 -4.97 0.47 0.58
CA ALA A 50 -5.09 -0.64 1.52
C ALA A 50 -3.76 -1.43 1.60
N GLY A 51 -3.24 -1.64 2.82
CA GLY A 51 -1.98 -2.37 3.05
C GLY A 51 -0.70 -1.55 2.86
N ARG A 52 -0.78 -0.24 2.63
CA ARG A 52 0.41 0.61 2.51
C ARG A 52 1.08 0.84 3.87
N ASN A 53 2.35 0.43 4.02
CA ASN A 53 3.14 0.68 5.23
C ASN A 53 4.46 1.46 4.99
N TYR A 54 4.61 2.07 3.81
CA TYR A 54 5.81 2.82 3.46
C TYR A 54 5.56 4.34 3.47
N PRO A 55 6.59 5.17 3.71
CA PRO A 55 6.46 6.62 3.70
C PRO A 55 6.08 7.14 2.31
N THR A 56 5.17 8.12 2.25
CA THR A 56 4.77 8.79 0.99
C THR A 56 4.98 10.29 1.02
N ARG A 57 5.50 10.83 2.13
CA ARG A 57 5.84 12.25 2.24
C ARG A 57 7.15 12.50 1.48
N VAL A 58 7.09 13.33 0.44
CA VAL A 58 8.30 13.84 -0.21
C VAL A 58 8.97 14.81 0.75
N LEU A 59 10.26 14.61 0.99
CA LEU A 59 11.11 15.50 1.77
C LEU A 59 12.07 16.21 0.85
N TRP A 60 12.42 17.42 1.22
CA TRP A 60 13.35 18.26 0.49
C TRP A 60 14.45 18.73 1.42
N GLY A 61 15.68 18.47 1.06
CA GLY A 61 16.81 18.84 1.89
C GLY A 61 18.09 18.88 1.10
N GLU A 62 19.14 19.27 1.80
CA GLU A 62 20.49 19.32 1.29
C GLU A 62 21.29 18.20 2.01
N THR A 63 22.06 17.43 1.24
CA THR A 63 22.76 16.22 1.73
C THR A 63 24.26 16.42 1.94
N HIS A 64 24.83 17.52 1.45
CA HIS A 64 26.24 17.85 1.50
C HIS A 64 26.44 19.38 1.49
N LEU A 65 26.42 20.00 2.68
CA LEU A 65 26.60 21.44 2.83
C LEU A 65 27.91 21.74 3.56
N HIS A 66 28.78 22.52 2.92
CA HIS A 66 29.95 23.09 3.57
C HIS A 66 29.65 24.48 4.15
N THR A 67 30.38 24.80 5.20
CA THR A 67 30.34 26.05 5.95
C THR A 67 31.76 26.61 6.08
N ASN A 68 31.91 27.68 6.85
CA ASN A 68 33.20 28.24 7.19
C ASN A 68 34.05 27.37 8.14
N LEU A 69 33.63 26.14 8.46
CA LEU A 69 34.47 25.16 9.15
C LEU A 69 35.22 24.24 8.19
N SER A 70 34.72 24.02 6.96
CA SER A 70 35.42 23.25 5.94
C SER A 70 36.67 23.97 5.43
N LEU A 71 37.77 23.24 5.24
CA LEU A 71 39.02 23.84 4.75
C LEU A 71 38.87 24.41 3.32
N ASP A 72 38.23 23.66 2.43
CA ASP A 72 38.06 24.02 1.03
C ASP A 72 37.05 25.15 0.83
N ALA A 73 35.93 25.14 1.55
CA ALA A 73 34.93 26.19 1.49
C ALA A 73 35.48 27.51 2.02
N ARG A 74 36.23 27.48 3.13
CA ARG A 74 36.96 28.66 3.61
C ARG A 74 38.00 29.14 2.60
N ALA A 75 38.74 28.23 1.97
CA ALA A 75 39.69 28.60 0.91
C ALA A 75 38.97 29.21 -0.31
N GLY A 76 37.73 28.78 -0.57
CA GLY A 76 36.81 29.38 -1.55
C GLY A 76 36.11 30.66 -1.09
N GLY A 77 36.40 31.15 0.12
CA GLY A 77 35.89 32.41 0.65
C GLY A 77 34.58 32.33 1.43
N VAL A 78 34.02 31.14 1.69
CA VAL A 78 32.77 30.99 2.47
C VAL A 78 32.97 31.50 3.90
N THR A 79 32.06 32.38 4.30
CA THR A 79 32.09 33.04 5.63
C THR A 79 30.99 32.55 6.57
N LEU A 80 29.93 31.91 6.06
CA LEU A 80 28.78 31.49 6.86
C LEU A 80 29.15 30.36 7.82
N SER A 81 28.77 30.52 9.08
CA SER A 81 28.89 29.49 10.11
C SER A 81 27.85 28.36 9.94
N PRO A 82 28.07 27.20 10.59
CA PRO A 82 27.05 26.14 10.68
C PRO A 82 25.71 26.62 11.25
N GLU A 83 25.73 27.56 12.20
CA GLU A 83 24.51 28.12 12.76
C GLU A 83 23.74 28.95 11.73
N GLU A 84 24.42 29.82 10.98
CA GLU A 84 23.80 30.59 9.89
C GLU A 84 23.28 29.68 8.78
N ALA A 85 24.00 28.61 8.44
CA ALA A 85 23.54 27.59 7.50
C ALA A 85 22.25 26.91 7.97
N LEU A 86 22.17 26.54 9.25
CA LEU A 86 20.96 25.98 9.87
C LEU A 86 19.79 26.98 9.89
N ARG A 87 20.04 28.25 10.20
CA ARG A 87 19.05 29.33 10.15
C ARG A 87 18.49 29.51 8.74
N PHE A 88 19.37 29.56 7.75
CA PHE A 88 18.99 29.64 6.35
C PHE A 88 18.16 28.44 5.90
N ALA A 89 18.56 27.22 6.27
CA ALA A 89 17.80 26.00 5.98
C ALA A 89 16.40 26.00 6.63
N ARG A 90 16.23 26.59 7.83
CA ARG A 90 14.93 26.80 8.47
C ARG A 90 14.08 27.91 7.82
N GLY A 91 14.59 28.56 6.79
CA GLY A 91 13.90 29.62 6.06
C GLY A 91 14.03 30.99 6.73
N GLU A 92 15.03 31.20 7.58
CA GLU A 92 15.39 32.55 8.04
C GLU A 92 16.17 33.30 6.95
N GLU A 93 16.10 34.63 6.96
CA GLU A 93 16.97 35.45 6.13
C GLU A 93 18.37 35.52 6.75
N VAL A 94 19.40 35.38 5.92
CA VAL A 94 20.81 35.50 6.31
C VAL A 94 21.57 36.40 5.33
N THR A 95 22.70 36.93 5.75
CA THR A 95 23.63 37.64 4.85
C THR A 95 24.57 36.63 4.21
N SER A 96 24.55 36.55 2.88
CA SER A 96 25.47 35.72 2.11
C SER A 96 26.92 36.21 2.25
N THR A 97 27.89 35.36 1.88
CA THR A 97 29.30 35.72 1.81
C THR A 97 29.60 36.97 0.97
N HIS A 98 28.72 37.30 0.02
CA HIS A 98 28.85 38.50 -0.82
C HIS A 98 28.09 39.71 -0.29
N GLY A 99 27.58 39.67 0.95
CA GLY A 99 26.86 40.77 1.58
C GLY A 99 25.38 40.90 1.18
N LEU A 100 24.86 40.02 0.34
CA LEU A 100 23.45 40.03 -0.07
C LEU A 100 22.57 39.38 0.99
N ALA A 101 21.44 40.01 1.33
CA ALA A 101 20.38 39.37 2.10
C ALA A 101 19.70 38.29 1.26
N VAL A 102 19.70 37.05 1.75
CA VAL A 102 19.17 35.89 1.03
C VAL A 102 18.24 35.08 1.92
N LYS A 103 17.18 34.52 1.32
CA LYS A 103 16.20 33.67 1.98
C LYS A 103 15.69 32.61 1.01
N LEU A 104 15.53 31.38 1.46
CA LEU A 104 14.90 30.33 0.66
C LEU A 104 13.41 30.65 0.45
N SER A 105 12.86 30.29 -0.71
CA SER A 105 11.41 30.42 -0.98
C SER A 105 10.56 29.55 -0.06
N ARG A 106 11.15 28.49 0.50
CA ARG A 106 10.59 27.68 1.58
C ARG A 106 11.70 27.06 2.44
N PRO A 107 11.44 26.71 3.70
CA PRO A 107 12.35 25.93 4.53
C PRO A 107 12.65 24.54 3.94
N LEU A 108 13.81 24.00 4.26
CA LEU A 108 14.19 22.61 4.02
C LEU A 108 13.65 21.72 5.14
N ASP A 109 13.28 20.49 4.79
CA ASP A 109 12.89 19.45 5.74
C ASP A 109 14.11 18.87 6.49
N PHE A 110 15.28 18.90 5.88
CA PHE A 110 16.55 18.51 6.49
C PHE A 110 17.75 19.19 5.81
N VAL A 111 18.87 19.25 6.52
CA VAL A 111 20.17 19.65 5.99
C VAL A 111 21.26 18.83 6.68
N ALA A 112 22.24 18.34 5.91
CA ALA A 112 23.44 17.72 6.45
C ALA A 112 24.62 18.70 6.30
N ILE A 113 25.20 19.13 7.42
CA ILE A 113 26.44 19.91 7.43
C ILE A 113 27.61 18.92 7.41
N THR A 114 28.44 19.02 6.39
CA THR A 114 29.47 18.03 6.03
C THR A 114 30.80 18.70 5.68
N ASP A 115 31.34 19.45 6.64
CA ASP A 115 32.65 20.10 6.53
C ASP A 115 33.85 19.14 6.49
#